data_AF-A0A8T4ELS1-F1
#
_entry.id   AF-A0A8T4ELS1-F1
#
_cell.length_a   1.000
_cell.length_b   1.000
_cell.length_c   1.000
_cell.angle_alpha   90.00
_cell.angle_beta   90.00
_cell.angle_gamma   90.00
#
_symmetry.space_group_name_H-M   'P 1'
#
loop_
_entity.id
_entity.type
_entity.pdbx_description
1 polymer ?
#
loop_
_entity_poly.entity_id
_entity_poly.type
_entity_poly.pdbx_seq_one_letter_code
_entity_poly.pdbx_strand_id
1 'polypeptide(L)'
;MQPFIERAEKAIRENQDMFLVLEELDRTGKLRKLSYKTRQNFTIDEQVMNKFRSYCAKNSINMSGKVEELIKDFLQKGRNL
;
A
#
# COMPACT_ATOMS: atom_id res chain seq x y z
N MET A 1 22.53 -17.76 -26.65
CA MET A 1 21.22 -17.06 -26.62
C MET A 1 20.42 -17.41 -25.37
N GLN A 2 20.31 -18.69 -24.99
CA GLN A 2 19.77 -19.16 -23.69
C GLN A 2 20.16 -18.34 -22.44
N PRO A 3 21.45 -18.06 -22.17
CA PRO A 3 21.86 -17.42 -20.91
C PRO A 3 21.46 -15.93 -20.81
N PHE A 4 21.07 -15.30 -21.92
CA PHE A 4 20.56 -13.94 -21.92
C PHE A 4 19.06 -13.94 -21.59
N ILE A 5 18.29 -14.86 -22.18
CA ILE A 5 16.85 -15.00 -21.92
C ILE A 5 16.61 -15.33 -20.45
N GLU A 6 17.36 -16.27 -19.88
CA GLU A 6 17.24 -16.64 -18.46
C GLU A 6 17.53 -15.46 -17.52
N ARG A 7 18.53 -14.63 -17.85
CA ARG A 7 18.84 -13.41 -17.10
C ARG A 7 17.75 -12.35 -17.23
N ALA A 8 17.19 -12.19 -18.42
CA ALA A 8 16.09 -11.27 -18.66
C ALA A 8 14.83 -11.70 -17.89
N GLU A 9 14.46 -12.98 -17.94
CA GLU A 9 13.33 -13.53 -17.18
C GLU A 9 13.51 -13.40 -15.66
N LYS A 10 14.74 -13.57 -15.18
CA LYS A 10 15.06 -13.33 -13.77
C LYS A 10 14.88 -11.85 -13.40
N ALA A 11 15.42 -10.94 -14.21
CA ALA A 11 15.28 -9.50 -13.98
C ALA A 11 13.83 -9.02 -14.03
N ILE A 12 13.01 -9.59 -14.92
CA ILE A 12 11.57 -9.31 -15.01
C ILE A 12 10.84 -9.77 -13.75
N ARG A 13 11.11 -10.97 -13.26
CA ARG A 13 10.50 -11.47 -12.02
C ARG A 13 10.88 -10.63 -10.80
N GLU A 14 12.14 -10.22 -10.71
CA GLU A 14 12.64 -9.43 -9.57
C GLU A 14 12.14 -7.98 -9.58
N ASN A 15 11.70 -7.46 -10.73
CA ASN A 15 11.33 -6.04 -10.90
C ASN A 15 9.95 -5.87 -11.56
N GLN A 16 9.04 -6.83 -11.37
CA GLN A 16 7.74 -6.87 -12.05
C GLN A 16 6.94 -5.56 -11.87
N ASP A 17 6.97 -4.97 -10.67
CA ASP A 17 6.32 -3.69 -10.38
C ASP A 17 6.88 -2.53 -11.22
N MET A 18 8.19 -2.52 -11.49
CA MET A 18 8.83 -1.50 -12.32
C MET A 18 8.38 -1.63 -13.78
N PHE A 19 8.28 -2.86 -14.29
CA PHE A 19 7.82 -3.09 -15.66
C PHE A 19 6.35 -2.71 -15.84
N LEU A 20 5.48 -2.97 -14.86
CA LEU A 20 4.09 -2.51 -14.86
C LEU A 20 3.97 -0.98 -14.90
N VAL A 21 4.83 -0.27 -14.15
CA VAL A 21 4.88 1.19 -14.16
C VAL A 21 5.35 1.73 -15.52
N LEU A 22 6.32 1.06 -16.14
CA LEU A 22 6.80 1.42 -17.48
C LEU A 22 5.76 1.15 -18.57
N GLU A 23 5.02 0.05 -18.49
CA GLU A 23 3.90 -0.26 -19.38
C GLU A 23 2.77 0.79 -19.26
N GLU A 24 2.45 1.22 -18.04
CA GLU A 24 1.47 2.29 -17.83
C GLU A 24 1.96 3.66 -18.34
N LEU A 25 3.26 3.95 -18.23
CA LEU A 25 3.88 5.14 -18.83
C LEU A 25 3.74 5.11 -20.35
N ASP A 26 4.07 3.99 -21.00
CA ASP A 26 3.97 3.85 -22.45
C ASP A 26 2.52 4.05 -22.93
N ARG A 27 1.56 3.46 -22.22
CA ARG A 27 0.12 3.60 -22.54
C ARG A 27 -0.43 5.01 -22.32
N THR A 28 0.03 5.75 -21.32
CA THR A 28 -0.63 6.99 -20.85
C THR A 28 0.21 8.26 -20.99
N GLY A 29 1.49 8.14 -21.32
CA GLY A 29 2.46 9.25 -21.34
C GLY A 29 2.79 9.83 -19.95
N LYS A 30 2.33 9.19 -18.86
CA LYS A 30 2.54 9.68 -17.49
C LYS A 30 3.06 8.56 -16.59
N LEU A 31 4.14 8.84 -15.87
CA LEU A 31 4.58 7.98 -14.77
C LEU A 31 3.52 8.02 -13.67
N ARG A 32 2.85 6.89 -13.44
CA ARG A 32 1.94 6.76 -12.31
C ARG A 32 2.77 7.00 -11.05
N LYS A 33 2.42 8.01 -10.25
CA LYS A 33 2.92 8.08 -8.87
C LYS A 33 2.57 6.73 -8.25
N LEU A 34 3.57 5.97 -7.83
CA LEU A 34 3.40 4.82 -6.95
C LEU A 34 2.79 5.33 -5.64
N SER A 35 1.49 5.65 -5.67
CA SER A 35 0.69 5.69 -4.47
C SER A 35 0.53 4.23 -4.08
N TYR A 36 1.50 3.73 -3.32
CA TYR A 36 1.45 2.42 -2.67
C TYR A 36 0.21 2.27 -1.76
N LYS A 37 -0.51 3.37 -1.51
CA LYS A 37 -1.77 3.38 -0.77
C LYS A 37 -2.92 3.03 -1.69
N THR A 38 -3.56 1.90 -1.41
CA THR A 38 -4.84 1.51 -1.98
C THR A 38 -5.97 1.88 -1.03
N ARG A 39 -7.14 2.25 -1.57
CA ARG A 39 -8.32 2.52 -0.75
C ARG A 39 -8.93 1.19 -0.33
N GLN A 40 -9.08 0.99 0.98
CA GLN A 40 -9.75 -0.17 1.56
C GLN A 40 -11.10 0.27 2.11
N ASN A 41 -12.15 -0.50 1.81
CA ASN A 41 -13.49 -0.27 2.34
C ASN A 41 -13.81 -1.42 3.31
N PHE A 42 -14.13 -1.10 4.55
CA PHE A 42 -14.56 -2.06 5.56
C PHE A 42 -15.69 -1.47 6.40
N THR A 43 -16.52 -2.35 6.94
CA THR A 43 -17.59 -1.95 7.86
C THR A 43 -17.02 -1.85 9.26
N ILE A 44 -17.40 -0.80 9.99
CA ILE A 44 -17.05 -0.58 11.39
C ILE A 44 -18.29 -0.07 12.13
N ASP A 45 -18.39 -0.39 13.41
CA ASP A 45 -19.46 0.14 14.27
C ASP A 45 -19.47 1.69 14.26
N GLU A 46 -20.67 2.25 14.18
CA GLU A 46 -20.86 3.70 14.04
C GLU A 46 -20.38 4.45 15.30
N GLN A 47 -20.67 3.94 16.50
CA GLN A 47 -20.25 4.58 17.73
C GLN A 47 -18.73 4.59 17.87
N VAL A 48 -18.08 3.49 17.48
CA VAL A 48 -16.62 3.39 17.44
C VAL A 48 -16.03 4.39 16.45
N MET A 49 -16.58 4.48 15.24
CA MET A 49 -16.09 5.43 14.23
C MET A 49 -16.26 6.88 14.67
N ASN A 50 -17.37 7.22 15.32
CA ASN A 50 -17.63 8.57 15.84
C ASN A 50 -16.66 8.95 16.97
N LYS A 51 -16.38 8.02 17.89
CA LYS A 51 -15.36 8.22 18.93
C LYS A 51 -13.97 8.38 18.32
N PHE A 52 -13.60 7.53 17.37
CA PHE A 52 -12.30 7.58 16.70
C PHE A 52 -12.10 8.88 15.91
N ARG A 53 -13.11 9.33 15.16
CA ARG A 53 -13.10 10.60 14.45
C ARG A 53 -12.92 11.78 15.41
N SER A 54 -13.70 11.79 16.50
CA SER A 54 -13.61 12.84 17.52
C SER A 54 -12.23 12.89 18.18
N TYR A 55 -11.66 11.72 18.48
CA TYR A 55 -10.31 11.62 19.00
C TYR A 55 -9.27 12.18 18.03
N CYS A 56 -9.34 11.80 16.75
CA CYS A 56 -8.41 12.31 15.73
C CYS A 56 -8.54 13.82 15.54
N ALA A 57 -9.77 14.35 15.52
CA ALA A 57 -10.02 15.78 15.40
C ALA A 57 -9.45 16.57 16.59
N LYS A 58 -9.68 16.11 17.83
CA LYS A 58 -9.16 16.77 19.04
C LYS A 58 -7.64 16.82 19.10
N ASN A 59 -6.97 15.83 18.51
CA ASN A 59 -5.51 15.72 18.55
C ASN A 59 -4.83 16.13 17.24
N SER A 60 -5.56 16.71 16.27
CA SER A 60 -5.04 17.06 14.94
C SER A 60 -4.35 15.89 14.21
N ILE A 61 -4.88 14.67 14.36
CA ILE A 61 -4.31 13.44 13.78
C ILE A 61 -5.02 13.10 12.47
N ASN A 62 -4.26 12.66 11.47
CA ASN A 62 -4.79 12.06 10.25
C ASN A 62 -5.37 10.66 10.53
N MET A 63 -6.68 10.49 10.36
CA MET A 63 -7.39 9.22 10.59
C MET A 63 -6.75 8.04 9.83
N SER A 64 -6.49 8.19 8.53
CA SER A 64 -5.92 7.11 7.71
C SER A 64 -4.51 6.74 8.19
N GLY A 65 -3.72 7.74 8.59
CA GLY A 65 -2.39 7.51 9.17
C GLY A 65 -2.47 6.73 10.48
N LYS A 66 -3.41 7.07 11.36
CA LYS A 66 -3.57 6.38 12.65
C LYS A 66 -4.09 4.96 12.49
N VAL A 67 -5.03 4.72 11.56
CA VAL A 67 -5.48 3.36 11.23
C VAL A 67 -4.31 2.51 10.72
N GLU A 68 -3.47 3.07 9.84
CA GLU A 68 -2.31 2.37 9.31
C GLU A 68 -1.29 2.00 10.41
N GLU A 69 -1.03 2.91 11.35
CA GLU A 69 -0.18 2.67 12.53
C GLU A 69 -0.74 1.53 13.39
N LEU A 70 -2.03 1.59 13.73
CA LEU A 70 -2.68 0.56 14.55
C LEU A 70 -2.64 -0.83 13.88
N ILE A 71 -2.82 -0.89 12.56
CA ILE A 71 -2.72 -2.15 11.81
C ILE A 71 -1.29 -2.68 11.84
N LYS A 72 -0.26 -1.83 11.66
CA LYS A 72 1.15 -2.24 11.75
C LYS A 72 1.49 -2.78 13.13
N ASP A 73 1.08 -2.09 14.19
CA ASP A 73 1.30 -2.51 15.57
C ASP A 73 0.63 -3.85 15.87
N PHE A 74 -0.60 -4.03 15.39
CA PHE A 74 -1.33 -5.30 15.53
C PHE A 74 -0.59 -6.45 14.84
N LEU A 75 -0.11 -6.25 13.61
CA LEU A 75 0.63 -7.27 12.86
C LEU A 75 1.99 -7.60 13.48
N GLN A 76 2.68 -6.62 14.06
CA GLN A 76 3.95 -6.86 14.76
C GLN A 76 3.74 -7.69 16.03
N LYS A 77 2.70 -7.37 16.81
CA LYS A 77 2.35 -8.14 18.02
C LYS A 77 1.94 -9.58 17.68
N GLY A 78 1.22 -9.78 16.58
CA GLY A 78 0.80 -11.10 16.12
C GLY A 78 1.92 -11.98 15.59
N ARG A 79 3.08 -11.42 15.22
CA ARG A 79 4.28 -12.19 14.79
C ARG A 79 5.10 -12.75 15.96
N ASN A 80 4.84 -12.29 17.19
CA ASN A 80 5.51 -12.75 18.40
C ASN A 80 4.69 -13.81 19.17
N LEU A 81 3.70 -14.43 18.51
CA LEU A 81 2.91 -15.57 18.97
C LEU A 81 3.15 -16.73 18.00
#